data_AF-A0A958Z8D3-F1
#
_entry.id   AF-A0A958Z8D3-F1
#
_cell.length_a   1.000
_cell.length_b   1.000
_cell.length_c   1.000
_cell.angle_alpha   90.00
_cell.angle_beta   90.00
_cell.angle_gamma   90.00
#
_symmetry.space_group_name_H-M   'P 1'
#
loop_
_entity.id
_entity.type
_entity.pdbx_description
1 polymer ?
#
loop_
_entity_poly.entity_id
_entity_poly.type
_entity_poly.pdbx_seq_one_letter_code
_entity_poly.pdbx_strand_id
1 'polypeptide(L)'
;IKYDLLFERFLNPDRVSMPDIDIDFDDEGRGRVMEYVIKKYGSSQVAQIITYGTMAAKSSIRDTARVLDLPLGDADRLAKLIPNTKLNKIFGVDEKKL
;
A
#
# COMPACT_ATOMS: atom_id res chain seq x y z
N ILE A 1 -7.03 30.61 14.44
CA ILE A 1 -6.76 29.47 13.54
C ILE A 1 -7.74 29.57 12.36
N LYS A 2 -7.29 29.39 11.11
CA LYS A 2 -8.10 29.73 9.91
C LYS A 2 -9.18 28.68 9.56
N TYR A 3 -8.90 27.41 9.81
CA TYR A 3 -9.73 26.28 9.35
C TYR A 3 -10.30 25.42 10.49
N ASP A 4 -10.20 25.90 11.74
CA ASP A 4 -10.72 25.21 12.93
C ASP A 4 -10.33 23.71 13.01
N LEU A 5 -9.08 23.41 12.67
CA LEU A 5 -8.56 22.05 12.72
C LEU A 5 -8.33 21.62 14.16
N LEU A 6 -8.80 20.42 14.50
CA LEU A 6 -8.67 19.85 15.85
C LEU A 6 -7.27 19.24 16.03
N PHE A 7 -6.51 19.76 16.99
CA PHE A 7 -5.17 19.25 17.31
C PHE A 7 -5.24 17.87 17.98
N GLU A 8 -6.29 17.63 18.76
CA GLU A 8 -6.55 16.39 19.48
C GLU A 8 -6.73 15.19 18.54
N ARG A 9 -7.07 15.45 17.27
CA ARG A 9 -7.11 14.42 16.22
C ARG A 9 -5.71 13.95 15.81
N PHE A 10 -4.71 14.82 15.92
CA PHE A 10 -3.31 14.50 15.67
C PHE A 10 -2.66 13.87 16.91
N LEU A 11 -2.82 14.48 18.08
CA LEU A 11 -2.28 13.98 19.34
C LEU A 11 -3.34 14.04 20.45
N ASN A 12 -3.85 12.87 20.82
CA ASN A 12 -4.91 12.75 21.83
C ASN A 12 -4.29 12.81 23.25
N PRO A 13 -4.71 13.74 24.12
CA PRO A 13 -4.19 13.85 25.48
C PRO A 13 -4.51 12.63 26.37
N ASP A 14 -5.62 11.94 26.12
CA ASP A 14 -6.07 10.78 26.90
C ASP A 14 -5.42 9.46 26.45
N ARG A 15 -4.70 9.48 25.32
CA ARG A 15 -4.03 8.29 24.76
C ARG A 15 -2.56 8.57 24.48
N VAL A 16 -1.69 7.99 25.31
CA VAL A 16 -0.24 8.01 25.06
C VAL A 16 0.09 7.09 23.88
N SER A 17 0.32 7.70 22.72
CA SER A 17 0.82 7.02 21.53
C SER A 17 1.80 7.92 20.79
N MET A 18 2.81 7.32 20.16
CA MET A 18 3.71 8.05 19.27
C MET A 18 2.90 8.62 18.09
N PRO A 19 2.95 9.94 17.85
CA PRO A 19 2.31 10.52 16.67
C PRO A 19 3.07 10.11 15.41
N ASP A 20 2.35 9.96 14.30
CA ASP A 20 2.92 9.67 12.99
C ASP A 20 2.75 10.90 12.08
N ILE A 21 3.82 11.31 11.40
CA ILE A 21 3.84 12.53 10.56
C ILE A 21 4.32 12.15 9.18
N ASP A 22 3.38 12.06 8.25
CA ASP A 22 3.67 11.92 6.83
C ASP A 22 3.95 13.30 6.22
N ILE A 23 5.06 13.41 5.50
CA ILE A 23 5.46 14.64 4.80
C ILE A 23 5.57 14.34 3.31
N ASP A 24 4.79 15.04 2.51
CA ASP A 24 4.86 14.98 1.05
C ASP A 24 6.05 15.82 0.54
N PHE A 25 6.83 15.23 -0.36
CA PHE A 25 7.91 15.92 -1.09
C PHE A 25 7.66 15.79 -2.58
N ASP A 26 8.11 16.80 -3.33
CA ASP A 26 8.21 16.70 -4.79
C ASP A 26 9.18 15.58 -5.19
N ASP A 27 8.91 14.89 -6.30
CA ASP A 27 9.64 13.69 -6.73
C ASP A 27 11.13 14.00 -6.94
N GLU A 28 11.46 15.13 -7.57
CA GLU A 28 12.83 15.61 -7.77
C GLU A 28 13.51 16.02 -6.44
N GLY A 29 12.72 16.53 -5.50
CA GLY A 29 13.19 17.02 -4.19
C GLY A 29 13.43 15.91 -3.17
N ARG A 30 12.69 14.80 -3.25
CA ARG A 30 12.69 13.71 -2.28
C ARG A 30 14.08 13.11 -2.08
N GLY A 31 14.85 12.94 -3.17
CA GLY A 31 16.22 12.44 -3.13
C GLY A 31 17.15 13.28 -2.25
N ARG A 32 17.06 14.60 -2.34
CA ARG A 32 17.89 15.52 -1.56
C ARG A 32 17.55 15.48 -0.06
N VAL A 33 16.28 15.31 0.27
CA VAL A 33 15.84 15.18 1.66
C VAL A 33 16.31 13.87 2.27
N MET A 34 16.21 12.76 1.53
CA MET A 34 16.76 11.47 1.98
C MET A 34 18.26 11.57 2.26
N GLU A 35 19.02 12.17 1.34
CA GLU A 35 20.45 12.39 1.51
C GLU A 35 20.77 13.26 2.74
N TYR A 36 19.98 14.30 2.99
CA TYR A 36 20.12 15.14 4.18
C TYR A 36 19.89 14.33 5.46
N VAL A 37 18.84 13.51 5.52
CA VAL A 37 18.52 12.67 6.69
C VAL A 37 19.64 11.65 6.94
N ILE A 38 20.14 11.00 5.88
CA ILE A 38 21.27 10.07 5.96
C ILE A 38 22.52 10.75 6.52
N LYS A 39 22.86 11.94 6.02
CA LYS A 39 24.02 12.72 6.51
C LYS A 39 23.84 13.18 7.96
N LYS A 40 22.62 13.54 8.35
CA LYS A 40 22.31 14.07 9.68
C LYS A 40 22.31 13.00 10.77
N TYR A 41 21.77 11.82 10.48
CA TYR A 41 21.58 10.76 11.47
C TYR A 41 22.52 9.57 11.30
N GLY A 42 23.30 9.53 10.22
CA GLY A 42 24.26 8.48 9.91
C GLY A 42 23.66 7.36 9.05
N SER A 43 24.44 6.87 8.09
CA SER A 43 24.01 5.86 7.12
C SER A 43 23.65 4.52 7.73
N SER A 44 24.23 4.16 8.88
CA SER A 44 23.91 2.91 9.60
C SER A 44 22.61 2.99 10.41
N GLN A 45 21.98 4.16 10.53
CA GLN A 45 20.78 4.39 11.34
C GLN A 45 19.54 4.75 10.49
N VAL A 46 19.70 4.86 9.18
CA VAL A 46 18.63 5.26 8.25
C VAL A 46 18.46 4.18 7.18
N ALA A 47 17.23 3.68 7.04
CA ALA A 47 16.85 2.71 6.02
C ALA A 47 15.43 2.99 5.49
N GLN A 48 15.14 2.49 4.29
CA GLN A 48 13.78 2.53 3.76
C GLN A 48 13.00 1.29 4.21
N ILE A 49 11.73 1.49 4.54
CA ILE A 49 10.82 0.39 4.84
C ILE A 49 10.35 -0.22 3.52
N ILE A 50 10.43 -1.55 3.40
CA ILE A 50 10.00 -2.28 2.21
C ILE A 50 8.51 -2.62 2.30
N THR A 51 7.85 -2.71 1.14
CA THR A 51 6.48 -3.26 1.04
C THR A 51 6.56 -4.67 0.46
N TYR A 52 5.95 -5.64 1.14
CA TYR A 52 5.82 -7.00 0.61
C TYR A 52 4.65 -7.06 -0.39
N GLY A 53 4.98 -7.34 -1.65
CA GLY A 53 3.99 -7.59 -2.69
C GLY A 53 3.41 -8.99 -2.55
N THR A 54 2.09 -9.09 -2.37
CA THR A 54 1.35 -10.36 -2.45
C THR A 54 0.80 -10.58 -3.86
N MET A 55 0.60 -11.84 -4.28
CA MET A 55 -0.05 -12.11 -5.56
C MET A 55 -1.51 -11.61 -5.55
N ALA A 56 -1.80 -10.62 -6.40
CA ALA A 56 -3.16 -10.11 -6.58
C ALA A 56 -3.98 -11.08 -7.44
N ALA A 57 -5.28 -11.23 -7.17
CA ALA A 57 -6.18 -12.17 -7.86
C ALA A 57 -6.04 -12.15 -9.39
N LYS A 58 -6.07 -10.96 -9.98
CA LYS A 58 -5.95 -10.76 -11.43
C LYS A 58 -4.56 -11.12 -11.95
N SER A 59 -3.51 -10.84 -11.18
CA SER A 59 -2.16 -11.24 -11.54
C SER A 59 -2.04 -12.76 -11.50
N SER A 60 -2.51 -13.40 -10.43
CA SER A 60 -2.48 -14.85 -10.26
C SER A 60 -3.12 -15.60 -11.42
N ILE A 61 -4.29 -15.18 -11.89
CA ILE A 61 -4.96 -15.80 -13.05
C ILE A 61 -4.08 -15.71 -14.30
N ARG A 62 -3.51 -14.54 -14.58
CA ARG A 62 -2.63 -14.32 -15.75
C ARG A 62 -1.31 -15.10 -15.62
N ASP A 63 -0.75 -15.16 -14.42
CA ASP A 63 0.49 -15.88 -14.13
C ASP A 63 0.28 -17.39 -14.31
N THR A 64 -0.81 -17.96 -13.79
CA THR A 64 -1.16 -19.38 -13.99
C THR A 64 -1.44 -19.70 -15.45
N ALA A 65 -2.18 -18.84 -16.16
CA ALA A 65 -2.44 -19.05 -17.59
C ALA A 65 -1.16 -19.06 -18.43
N ARG A 66 -0.16 -18.22 -18.08
CA ARG A 66 1.17 -18.23 -18.70
C ARG A 66 1.91 -19.55 -18.48
N VAL A 67 1.87 -20.09 -17.27
CA VAL A 67 2.51 -21.37 -16.94
C VAL A 67 1.85 -22.54 -17.67
N LEU A 68 0.55 -22.48 -17.89
CA LEU A 68 -0.23 -23.50 -18.60
C LEU A 68 -0.24 -23.33 -20.12
N ASP A 69 0.54 -22.38 -20.66
CA ASP A 69 0.61 -22.06 -22.10
C ASP A 69 -0.76 -21.75 -22.73
N LEU A 70 -1.63 -21.08 -21.97
CA LEU A 70 -2.96 -20.67 -22.43
C LEU A 70 -2.90 -19.32 -23.16
N PRO A 71 -3.80 -19.06 -24.14
CA PRO A 71 -3.86 -17.77 -24.83
C PRO A 71 -4.04 -16.58 -23.88
N LEU A 72 -3.13 -15.60 -23.99
CA LEU A 72 -3.12 -14.41 -23.11
C LEU A 72 -4.41 -13.57 -23.22
N GLY A 73 -5.06 -13.57 -24.39
CA GLY A 73 -6.31 -12.86 -24.60
C GLY A 73 -7.45 -13.41 -23.74
N ASP A 74 -7.54 -14.73 -23.63
CA ASP A 74 -8.55 -15.38 -22.78
C ASP A 74 -8.24 -15.20 -21.30
N ALA A 75 -6.96 -15.32 -20.92
CA ALA A 75 -6.51 -15.06 -19.56
C ALA A 75 -6.82 -13.63 -19.09
N ASP A 76 -6.61 -12.63 -19.95
CA ASP A 76 -6.93 -11.24 -19.63
C ASP A 76 -8.43 -10.99 -19.53
N ARG A 77 -9.22 -11.60 -20.43
CA ARG A 77 -10.68 -11.53 -20.38
C ARG A 77 -11.19 -12.11 -19.05
N LEU A 78 -10.70 -13.28 -18.64
CA LEU A 78 -11.06 -13.91 -17.36
C LEU A 78 -10.62 -13.04 -16.16
N ALA A 79 -9.39 -12.51 -16.17
CA ALA A 79 -8.89 -11.66 -15.10
C ALA A 79 -9.72 -10.37 -14.93
N LYS A 80 -10.25 -9.80 -16.01
CA LYS A 80 -11.10 -8.61 -15.97
C LYS A 80 -12.49 -8.86 -15.37
N LEU A 81 -12.99 -10.09 -15.41
CA LEU A 81 -14.26 -10.46 -14.76
C LEU A 81 -14.18 -10.43 -13.23
N ILE A 82 -12.97 -10.54 -12.66
CA ILE A 82 -12.79 -10.44 -11.21
C ILE A 82 -13.04 -8.99 -10.74
N PRO A 83 -13.92 -8.77 -9.75
CA PRO A 83 -14.12 -7.44 -9.17
C PRO A 83 -12.83 -6.85 -8.60
N ASN A 84 -12.72 -5.52 -8.61
CA ASN A 84 -11.62 -4.80 -7.94
C ASN A 84 -11.85 -4.79 -6.42
N THR A 85 -11.79 -5.97 -5.80
CA THR A 85 -12.02 -6.16 -4.37
C THR A 85 -10.89 -7.04 -3.81
N LYS A 86 -10.51 -6.81 -2.54
CA LYS A 86 -9.45 -7.59 -1.89
C LYS A 86 -9.86 -9.06 -1.83
N LEU A 87 -8.92 -9.97 -2.11
CA LEU A 87 -9.12 -11.43 -2.05
C LEU A 87 -9.79 -11.89 -0.74
N ASN A 88 -9.36 -11.34 0.41
CA ASN A 88 -9.95 -11.66 1.71
C ASN A 88 -11.44 -11.32 1.82
N LYS A 89 -11.93 -10.33 1.06
CA LYS A 89 -13.36 -10.00 1.00
C LYS A 89 -14.12 -10.88 0.01
N ILE A 90 -13.44 -11.51 -0.96
CA ILE A 90 -14.04 -12.46 -1.91
C ILE A 90 -14.23 -13.82 -1.22
N PHE A 91 -13.22 -14.30 -0.49
CA PHE A 91 -13.26 -15.59 0.20
C PHE A 91 -13.79 -15.53 1.64
N GLY A 92 -13.89 -14.33 2.23
CA GLY A 92 -14.41 -14.12 3.58
C GLY A 92 -15.91 -13.81 3.63
N VAL A 93 -16.64 -13.99 2.53
CA VAL A 93 -18.10 -13.91 2.54
C VAL A 93 -18.62 -15.24 3.09
N ASP A 94 -19.14 -15.21 4.30
CA ASP A 94 -19.83 -16.34 4.91
C ASP A 94 -21.02 -16.72 4.00
N GLU A 95 -21.06 -17.95 3.49
CA GLU A 95 -22.09 -18.43 2.55
C GLU A 95 -23.52 -18.19 3.05
N LYS A 96 -23.69 -18.01 4.37
CA LYS A 96 -24.97 -17.70 5.04
C LYS A 96 -25.50 -16.27 4.82
N LYS A 97 -24.80 -15.40 4.10
CA LYS A 97 -25.23 -14.02 3.80
C LYS A 97 -25.54 -13.76 2.31
N LEU A 98 -25.59 -14.81 1.49
CA LEU A 98 -26.08 -14.77 0.11
C LEU A 98 -27.58 -15.07 0.05
#